data_AF-A0A1B6HEG1-F1
#
_entry.id   AF-A0A1B6HEG1-F1
#
_cell.length_a   1.000
_cell.length_b   1.000
_cell.length_c   1.000
_cell.angle_alpha   90.00
_cell.angle_beta   90.00
_cell.angle_gamma   90.00
#
_symmetry.space_group_name_H-M   'P 1'
#
loop_
_entity.id
_entity.type
_entity.pdbx_description
1 polymer ?
#
loop_
_entity_poly.entity_id
_entity_poly.type
_entity_poly.pdbx_seq_one_letter_code
_entity_poly.pdbx_strand_id
1 'polypeptide(L)'
;MHISQGWRILPPLRDVHTRPEEGTTLRNKLCRLLTSPVTNVRDLVAELLFVLCKESVSRMIKYTGYGNAAGQFANRGLLAQHQSCQPHGQYSSDSDSETDEYSMYKHGI
;
A
#
# COMPACT_ATOMS: atom_id res chain seq x y z
N MET A 1 6.98 3.65 -19.15
CA MET A 1 5.85 4.45 -18.62
C MET A 1 6.30 5.16 -17.36
N HIS A 2 6.42 6.49 -17.38
CA HIS A 2 6.74 7.29 -16.19
C HIS A 2 5.56 7.23 -15.21
N ILE A 3 5.71 6.55 -14.06
CA ILE A 3 4.70 6.54 -12.98
C ILE A 3 4.86 7.82 -12.14
N SER A 4 4.81 9.00 -12.78
CA SER A 4 4.89 10.30 -12.10
C SER A 4 3.56 10.72 -11.43
N GLN A 5 2.51 9.90 -11.51
CA GLN A 5 1.16 10.23 -11.03
C GLN A 5 0.72 9.47 -9.76
N GLY A 6 1.57 8.61 -9.19
CA GLY A 6 1.20 7.80 -8.02
C GLY A 6 0.82 8.63 -6.79
N TRP A 7 1.35 9.85 -6.68
CA TRP A 7 1.17 10.75 -5.54
C TRP A 7 -0.27 11.28 -5.41
N ARG A 8 -1.08 11.23 -6.49
CA ARG A 8 -2.50 11.60 -6.43
C ARG A 8 -3.35 10.53 -5.74
N ILE A 9 -2.93 9.27 -5.82
CA ILE A 9 -3.67 8.12 -5.29
C ILE A 9 -3.14 7.75 -3.90
N LEU A 10 -1.82 7.68 -3.75
CA LEU A 10 -1.12 7.40 -2.50
C LEU A 10 -0.24 8.62 -2.13
N PRO A 11 -0.83 9.71 -1.64
CA PRO A 11 -0.05 10.84 -1.13
C PRO A 11 0.72 10.41 0.13
N PRO A 12 1.83 11.08 0.48
CA PRO A 12 2.59 10.77 1.68
C PRO A 12 1.68 10.71 2.93
N LEU A 13 1.86 9.67 3.73
CA LEU A 13 1.01 9.40 4.90
C LEU A 13 1.21 10.50 5.94
N ARG A 14 0.12 11.17 6.32
CA ARG A 14 0.13 12.16 7.41
C ARG A 14 -0.57 11.67 8.68
N ASP A 15 -1.61 10.87 8.48
CA ASP A 15 -2.39 10.26 9.56
C ASP A 15 -2.22 8.74 9.50
N VAL A 16 -1.71 8.20 10.60
CA VAL A 16 -1.42 6.76 10.81
C VAL A 16 -2.30 6.14 11.90
N HIS A 17 -3.17 6.92 12.54
CA HIS A 17 -4.01 6.46 13.64
C HIS A 17 -5.40 6.03 13.18
N THR A 18 -5.87 6.58 12.05
CA THR A 18 -7.14 6.16 11.43
C THR A 18 -6.94 4.93 10.56
N ARG A 19 -7.97 4.07 10.48
CA ARG A 19 -7.86 2.87 9.65
C ARG A 19 -7.78 3.28 8.18
N PRO A 20 -6.95 2.61 7.35
CA PRO A 20 -6.78 2.96 5.94
C PRO A 20 -8.10 2.99 5.14
N GLU A 21 -9.08 2.17 5.50
CA GLU A 21 -10.41 2.10 4.89
C GLU A 21 -11.40 3.19 5.35
N GLU A 22 -11.11 3.89 6.45
CA GLU A 22 -11.95 4.94 7.03
C GLU A 22 -11.66 6.29 6.35
N GLY A 23 -12.70 6.93 5.80
CA GLY A 23 -12.60 8.24 5.16
C GLY A 23 -13.11 8.30 3.72
N THR A 24 -12.94 9.47 3.10
CA THR A 24 -13.56 9.82 1.81
C THR A 24 -12.56 9.97 0.67
N THR A 25 -11.25 9.89 0.95
CA THR A 25 -10.20 9.99 -0.07
C THR A 25 -10.22 8.78 -1.01
N LEU A 26 -9.53 8.90 -2.15
CA LEU A 26 -9.39 7.79 -3.09
C LEU A 26 -8.66 6.60 -2.45
N ARG A 27 -7.60 6.84 -1.66
CA ARG A 27 -6.91 5.79 -0.88
C ARG A 27 -7.91 5.01 -0.03
N ASN A 28 -8.76 5.69 0.72
CA ASN A 28 -9.71 5.03 1.63
C ASN A 28 -10.71 4.16 0.87
N LYS A 29 -11.24 4.68 -0.24
CA LYS A 29 -12.16 3.93 -1.11
C LYS A 29 -11.51 2.68 -1.71
N LEU A 30 -10.26 2.79 -2.16
CA LEU A 30 -9.49 1.64 -2.68
C LEU A 30 -9.20 0.62 -1.57
N CYS A 31 -8.83 1.07 -0.36
CA CYS A 31 -8.60 0.16 0.77
C CYS A 31 -9.87 -0.63 1.14
N ARG A 32 -11.05 0.00 1.12
CA ARG A 32 -12.34 -0.70 1.30
C ARG A 32 -12.60 -1.79 0.26
N LEU A 33 -12.13 -1.59 -0.98
CA LEU A 33 -12.33 -2.57 -2.05
C LEU A 33 -11.42 -3.80 -1.91
N LEU A 34 -10.33 -3.72 -1.12
CA LEU A 34 -9.48 -4.87 -0.83
C LEU A 34 -10.19 -5.98 -0.03
N THR A 35 -11.29 -5.65 0.65
CA THR A 35 -12.12 -6.62 1.39
C THR A 35 -13.48 -6.83 0.72
N SER A 36 -13.61 -6.44 -0.56
CA SER A 36 -14.82 -6.68 -1.34
C SER A 36 -15.07 -8.18 -1.54
N PRO A 37 -16.32 -8.67 -1.46
CA PRO A 37 -16.65 -10.04 -1.82
C PRO A 37 -16.54 -10.30 -3.33
N VAL A 38 -16.51 -9.24 -4.15
CA VAL A 38 -16.37 -9.35 -5.60
C VAL A 38 -14.89 -9.50 -5.94
N THR A 39 -14.45 -10.73 -6.18
CA THR A 39 -13.02 -11.09 -6.26
C THR A 39 -12.27 -10.38 -7.37
N ASN A 40 -12.86 -10.22 -8.56
CA ASN A 40 -12.22 -9.49 -9.67
C ASN A 40 -11.91 -8.02 -9.31
N VAL A 41 -12.82 -7.33 -8.62
CA VAL A 41 -12.61 -5.94 -8.18
C VAL A 41 -11.51 -5.89 -7.13
N ARG A 42 -11.58 -6.79 -6.14
CA ARG A 42 -10.57 -6.91 -5.10
C ARG A 42 -9.18 -7.11 -5.69
N ASP A 43 -9.05 -8.09 -6.59
CA ASP A 43 -7.77 -8.51 -7.15
C ASP A 43 -7.17 -7.39 -8.02
N LEU A 44 -7.97 -6.73 -8.87
CA LEU A 44 -7.53 -5.58 -9.67
C LEU A 44 -7.09 -4.39 -8.80
N VAL A 45 -7.81 -4.09 -7.72
CA VAL A 45 -7.44 -3.01 -6.79
C VAL A 45 -6.15 -3.36 -6.06
N ALA A 46 -6.00 -4.61 -5.64
CA ALA A 46 -4.80 -5.08 -4.96
C ALA A 46 -3.57 -4.98 -5.89
N GLU A 47 -3.70 -5.38 -7.15
CA GLU A 47 -2.63 -5.24 -8.15
C GLU A 47 -2.26 -3.79 -8.40
N LEU A 48 -3.25 -2.92 -8.61
CA LEU A 48 -3.04 -1.49 -8.78
C LEU A 48 -2.26 -0.91 -7.60
N LEU A 49 -2.69 -1.19 -6.36
CA LEU A 49 -2.03 -0.69 -5.16
C LEU A 49 -0.61 -1.24 -5.00
N PHE A 50 -0.37 -2.50 -5.35
CA PHE A 50 0.96 -3.11 -5.27
C PHE A 50 1.93 -2.45 -6.27
N VAL A 51 1.50 -2.19 -7.50
CA VAL A 51 2.30 -1.45 -8.50
C VAL A 51 2.57 -0.02 -8.04
N LEU A 52 1.56 0.68 -7.50
CA LEU A 52 1.74 2.02 -6.93
C LEU A 52 2.70 2.03 -5.73
N CYS A 53 2.76 0.92 -4.99
CA CYS A 53 3.70 0.69 -3.90
C CYS A 53 5.09 0.20 -4.39
N LYS A 54 5.39 0.30 -5.70
CA LYS A 54 6.64 -0.17 -6.29
C LYS A 54 6.94 -1.64 -5.95
N GLU A 55 5.90 -2.48 -5.88
CA GLU A 55 5.97 -3.89 -5.48
C GLU A 55 6.62 -4.13 -4.09
N SER A 56 6.66 -3.10 -3.23
CA SER A 56 7.14 -3.23 -1.86
C SER A 56 6.00 -3.66 -0.94
N VAL A 57 6.14 -4.86 -0.37
CA VAL A 57 5.23 -5.40 0.66
C VAL A 57 5.15 -4.45 1.85
N SER A 58 6.29 -3.95 2.33
CA SER A 58 6.34 -3.01 3.45
C SER A 58 5.60 -1.72 3.14
N ARG A 59 5.80 -1.12 1.96
CA ARG A 59 5.09 0.10 1.54
C ARG A 59 3.60 -0.16 1.41
N MET A 60 3.19 -1.29 0.83
CA MET A 60 1.78 -1.64 0.73
C MET A 60 1.13 -1.76 2.10
N ILE A 61 1.77 -2.43 3.06
CA ILE A 61 1.28 -2.51 4.45
C ILE A 61 1.13 -1.11 5.07
N LYS A 62 2.09 -0.20 4.86
CA LYS A 62 1.98 1.18 5.37
C LYS A 62 0.73 1.90 4.85
N TYR A 63 0.39 1.70 3.57
CA TYR A 63 -0.72 2.41 2.92
C TYR A 63 -2.09 1.77 3.10
N THR A 64 -2.15 0.45 3.25
CA THR A 64 -3.41 -0.30 3.24
C THR A 64 -3.69 -1.01 4.56
N GLY A 65 -2.69 -1.21 5.41
CA GLY A 65 -2.80 -2.05 6.60
C GLY A 65 -2.75 -3.54 6.27
N TYR A 66 -2.11 -4.33 7.15
CA TYR A 66 -1.91 -5.77 6.91
C TYR A 66 -3.23 -6.51 6.71
N GLY A 67 -4.26 -6.21 7.51
CA GLY A 67 -5.58 -6.87 7.41
C GLY A 67 -6.22 -6.73 6.03
N ASN A 68 -6.12 -5.56 5.40
CA ASN A 68 -6.67 -5.32 4.06
C ASN A 68 -5.82 -6.00 2.97
N ALA A 69 -4.50 -6.05 3.13
CA ALA A 69 -3.60 -6.65 2.13
C ALA A 69 -3.40 -8.17 2.29
N ALA A 70 -3.77 -8.75 3.43
CA ALA A 70 -3.48 -10.16 3.76
C ALA A 70 -3.99 -11.14 2.70
N GLY A 71 -5.19 -10.91 2.14
CA GLY A 71 -5.73 -11.76 1.07
C GLY A 71 -4.85 -11.77 -0.19
N GLN A 72 -4.29 -10.63 -0.56
CA GLN A 72 -3.37 -10.55 -1.70
C GLN A 72 -2.04 -11.23 -1.39
N PHE A 73 -1.51 -11.04 -0.18
CA PHE A 73 -0.26 -11.69 0.24
C PHE A 73 -0.41 -13.20 0.34
N ALA A 74 -1.56 -13.71 0.81
CA ALA A 74 -1.89 -15.13 0.80
C ALA A 74 -1.86 -15.70 -0.62
N ASN A 75 -2.53 -15.03 -1.56
CA ASN A 75 -2.59 -15.45 -2.96
C ASN A 75 -1.21 -15.47 -3.64
N ARG A 76 -0.27 -14.64 -3.17
CA ARG A 76 1.10 -14.53 -3.72
C ARG A 76 2.15 -15.29 -2.92
N GLY A 77 1.78 -15.97 -1.83
CA GLY A 77 2.72 -16.67 -0.95
C GLY A 77 3.63 -15.74 -0.13
N LEU A 78 3.21 -14.50 0.11
CA LEU A 78 4.02 -13.43 0.75
C LEU A 78 3.71 -13.19 2.23
N LEU A 79 2.90 -14.04 2.87
CA LEU A 79 2.39 -13.79 4.24
C LEU A 79 3.49 -13.62 5.30
N ALA A 80 4.63 -14.28 5.14
CA ALA A 80 5.77 -14.23 6.06
C ALA A 80 6.88 -13.28 5.60
N GLN A 81 6.72 -12.58 4.47
CA GLN A 81 7.78 -11.81 3.87
C GLN A 81 7.82 -10.39 4.46
N HIS A 82 8.49 -10.25 5.61
CA HIS A 82 8.60 -8.97 6.30
C HIS A 82 9.75 -8.08 5.76
N GLN A 83 10.65 -8.62 4.92
CA GLN A 83 11.90 -7.95 4.56
C GLN A 83 12.21 -8.04 3.06
N SER A 84 12.20 -6.87 2.41
CA SER A 84 13.02 -6.48 1.26
C SER A 84 13.19 -7.51 0.13
N CYS A 85 12.13 -7.72 -0.66
CA CYS A 85 12.38 -7.98 -2.08
C CYS A 85 12.66 -6.62 -2.73
N GLN A 86 13.90 -6.43 -3.21
CA GLN A 86 14.23 -5.30 -4.07
C GLN A 86 13.37 -5.41 -5.34
N PRO A 87 12.64 -4.35 -5.74
CA PRO A 87 11.79 -4.40 -6.91
C PRO A 87 12.63 -4.67 -8.15
N HIS A 88 12.31 -5.70 -8.94
CA HIS A 88 13.00 -6.00 -10.20
C HIS A 88 12.49 -5.13 -11.37
N GLY A 89 11.68 -4.10 -11.08
CA GLY A 89 11.03 -3.24 -12.08
C GLY A 89 11.71 -1.87 -12.25
N GLN A 90 11.58 -1.30 -13.46
CA GLN A 90 12.02 0.06 -13.78
C GLN A 90 11.14 1.10 -13.08
N TYR A 91 11.33 1.28 -11.77
CA TYR A 91 10.69 2.33 -10.98
C TYR A 91 11.56 3.59 -10.98
N SER A 92 10.94 4.76 -11.16
CA SER A 92 11.64 6.03 -11.01
C SER A 92 12.16 6.17 -9.57
N SER A 93 13.43 6.56 -9.45
CA SER A 93 14.19 6.74 -8.19
C SER A 93 13.76 7.97 -7.39
N ASP A 94 12.65 8.61 -7.75
CA ASP A 94 12.22 9.83 -7.07
C ASP A 94 11.49 9.51 -5.76
N SER A 95 12.16 9.92 -4.68
CA SER A 95 11.69 10.17 -3.32
C SER A 95 10.89 9.05 -2.63
N ASP A 96 11.59 8.31 -1.77
CA ASP A 96 10.97 7.72 -0.58
C ASP A 96 10.50 8.88 0.32
N SER A 97 9.31 9.42 0.08
CA SER A 97 8.62 10.33 1.02
C SER A 97 8.22 9.57 2.28
N GLU A 98 9.22 9.16 3.06
CA GLU A 98 9.07 8.92 4.48
C GLU A 98 8.72 10.30 5.08
N THR A 99 7.49 10.47 5.54
CA THR A 99 7.09 11.65 6.31
C THR A 99 7.58 11.45 7.75
N ASP A 100 8.11 12.51 8.36
CA ASP A 100 8.63 12.49 9.74
C ASP A 100 7.62 11.93 10.75
N GLU A 101 6.34 12.14 10.48
CA GLU A 101 5.21 11.63 11.27
C GLU A 101 5.20 10.09 11.34
N TYR A 102 5.46 9.36 10.25
CA TYR A 102 5.45 7.89 10.27
C TYR A 102 6.63 7.31 11.06
N SER A 103 7.79 7.97 11.00
CA SER A 103 9.01 7.54 11.68
C SER A 103 8.90 7.64 13.21
N MET A 104 8.20 8.65 13.72
CA MET A 104 8.00 8.84 15.17
C MET A 104 7.15 7.73 15.82
N TYR A 105 6.18 7.18 15.09
CA TYR A 105 5.23 6.20 15.65
C TYR A 105 5.58 4.74 15.34
N LYS A 106 6.67 4.47 14.61
CA LYS A 106 7.17 3.10 14.35
C LYS A 106 7.52 2.34 15.64
N HIS A 107 7.75 3.06 16.75
CA HIS A 107 8.03 2.50 18.07
C HIS A 107 6.81 2.34 19.00
N GLY A 108 5.60 2.64 18.52
CA GLY A 108 4.38 2.66 19.35
C GLY A 108 3.41 1.48 19.15
N ILE A 109 3.83 0.38 18.53
CA ILE A 109 3.01 -0.81 18.27
C ILE A 109 3.76 -2.06 18.72
#